data_AF-A0A972IMW9-F1
#
_entry.id   AF-A0A972IMW9-F1
#
_cell.length_a   1.000
_cell.length_b   1.000
_cell.length_c   1.000
_cell.angle_alpha   90.00
_cell.angle_beta   90.00
_cell.angle_gamma   90.00
#
_symmetry.space_group_name_H-M   'P 1'
#
loop_
_entity.id
_entity.type
_entity.pdbx_description
1 polymer ?
#
loop_
_entity_poly.entity_id
_entity_poly.type
_entity_poly.pdbx_seq_one_letter_code
_entity_poly.pdbx_strand_id
1 'polypeptide(L)'
;MKPIEVRDKTHIKQLLYAERVFGIKGDQFRGFGGFQLWWYDRHRGQCDCCESQWSDPRRLVTHHSLDEAARILWHHRKHLYVRVKHVDDDRGIQALEHLDEIRR
;
A
#
# COMPACT_ATOMS: atom_id res chain seq x y z
N MET A 1 5.41 -6.14 9.60
CA MET A 1 4.10 -6.45 8.98
C MET A 1 3.42 -7.54 9.81
N LYS A 2 2.09 -7.54 9.91
CA LYS A 2 1.30 -8.59 10.57
C LYS A 2 0.26 -9.13 9.58
N PRO A 3 0.03 -10.46 9.49
CA PRO A 3 -1.03 -10.98 8.65
C PRO A 3 -2.37 -10.43 9.12
N ILE A 4 -3.29 -10.20 8.18
CA ILE A 4 -4.63 -9.69 8.50
C ILE A 4 -5.68 -10.48 7.74
N GLU A 5 -6.75 -10.83 8.44
CA GLU A 5 -7.96 -11.38 7.82
C GLU A 5 -8.94 -10.26 7.52
N VAL A 6 -9.36 -10.19 6.26
CA VAL A 6 -10.37 -9.25 5.78
C VAL A 6 -11.63 -10.03 5.39
N ARG A 7 -12.81 -9.47 5.70
CA ARG A 7 -14.09 -10.15 5.55
C ARG A 7 -14.65 -10.00 4.13
N ASP A 8 -14.48 -8.82 3.56
CA ASP A 8 -14.92 -8.43 2.23
C ASP A 8 -14.15 -7.20 1.75
N LYS A 9 -14.49 -6.70 0.55
CA LYS A 9 -13.91 -5.48 -0.02
C LYS A 9 -14.28 -4.22 0.79
N THR A 10 -15.43 -4.18 1.43
CA THR A 10 -15.88 -3.03 2.23
C THR A 10 -15.01 -2.88 3.48
N HIS A 11 -14.68 -3.99 4.15
CA HIS A 11 -13.74 -4.00 5.27
C HIS A 11 -12.37 -3.48 4.86
N ILE A 12 -11.88 -3.83 3.66
CA ILE A 12 -10.62 -3.28 3.14
C ILE A 12 -10.71 -1.76 2.97
N LYS A 13 -11.77 -1.24 2.35
CA LYS A 13 -11.96 0.21 2.18
C LYS A 13 -11.97 0.95 3.51
N GLN A 14 -12.68 0.42 4.51
CA GLN A 14 -12.74 1.00 5.86
C GLN A 14 -11.36 1.07 6.50
N LEU A 15 -10.56 0.01 6.38
CA LEU A 15 -9.20 -0.03 6.91
C LEU A 15 -8.25 0.94 6.17
N LEU A 16 -8.37 1.05 4.85
CA LEU A 16 -7.63 2.04 4.05
C LEU A 16 -7.97 3.47 4.50
N TYR A 17 -9.26 3.79 4.65
CA TYR A 17 -9.70 5.08 5.19
C TYR A 17 -9.18 5.36 6.60
N ALA A 18 -9.03 4.33 7.42
CA ALA A 18 -8.45 4.41 8.76
C ALA A 18 -6.90 4.47 8.77
N GLU A 19 -6.28 4.88 7.66
CA GLU A 19 -4.84 5.09 7.50
C GLU A 19 -4.01 3.82 7.76
N ARG A 20 -4.59 2.64 7.55
CA ARG A 20 -3.84 1.39 7.59
C ARG A 20 -3.05 1.22 6.30
N VAL A 21 -1.76 0.95 6.46
CA VAL A 21 -0.89 0.55 5.35
C VAL A 21 -0.98 -0.96 5.17
N PHE A 22 -1.42 -1.40 4.01
CA PHE A 22 -1.43 -2.79 3.60
C PHE A 22 -0.12 -3.18 2.92
N GLY A 23 0.19 -4.48 2.98
CA GLY A 23 1.23 -5.08 2.20
C GLY A 23 0.77 -6.40 1.59
N ILE A 24 1.05 -6.58 0.31
CA ILE A 24 0.92 -7.87 -0.37
C ILE A 24 2.29 -8.52 -0.36
N LYS A 25 2.41 -9.70 0.27
CA LYS A 25 3.65 -10.46 0.31
C LYS A 25 3.90 -11.16 -1.04
N GLY A 26 5.11 -11.04 -1.58
CA GLY A 26 5.50 -11.72 -2.81
C GLY A 26 7.02 -11.70 -3.03
N ASP A 27 7.56 -12.78 -3.59
CA ASP A 27 9.00 -12.96 -3.79
C ASP A 27 9.57 -12.02 -4.86
N GLN A 28 8.70 -11.47 -5.71
CA GLN A 28 9.04 -10.45 -6.70
C GLN A 28 9.28 -9.06 -6.09
N PHE A 29 8.88 -8.82 -4.82
CA PHE A 29 9.02 -7.51 -4.19
C PHE A 29 10.28 -7.49 -3.31
N ARG A 30 11.42 -7.00 -3.82
CA ARG A 30 12.66 -7.00 -3.00
C ARG A 30 12.75 -5.85 -1.99
N GLY A 31 12.08 -4.74 -2.24
CA GLY A 31 11.96 -3.61 -1.32
C GLY A 31 10.86 -3.82 -0.30
N PHE A 32 10.92 -3.03 0.77
CA PHE A 32 10.05 -3.12 1.94
C PHE A 32 9.97 -4.51 2.58
N GLY A 33 11.00 -5.36 2.37
CA GLY A 33 11.13 -6.66 3.00
C GLY A 33 10.21 -7.75 2.41
N GLY A 34 9.96 -7.74 1.09
CA GLY A 34 9.11 -8.77 0.48
C GLY A 34 7.69 -8.30 0.15
N PHE A 35 7.43 -6.98 0.16
CA PHE A 35 6.07 -6.44 0.12
C PHE A 35 5.88 -5.35 -0.92
N GLN A 36 4.78 -5.43 -1.65
CA GLN A 36 4.16 -4.28 -2.31
C GLN A 36 3.25 -3.59 -1.30
N LEU A 37 3.42 -2.28 -1.14
CA LEU A 37 2.71 -1.50 -0.12
C LEU A 37 1.53 -0.75 -0.72
N TRP A 38 0.47 -0.61 0.07
CA TRP A 38 -0.77 0.06 -0.33
C TRP A 38 -1.28 0.94 0.81
N TRP A 39 -1.65 2.18 0.50
CA TRP A 39 -2.24 3.10 1.49
C TRP A 39 -3.22 4.07 0.82
N TYR A 40 -4.05 4.72 1.62
CA TYR A 40 -4.95 5.76 1.14
C TYR A 40 -4.31 7.13 1.37
N ASP A 41 -4.04 7.85 0.28
CA ASP A 41 -3.65 9.24 0.31
C ASP A 41 -4.92 10.09 0.44
N ARG A 42 -5.12 10.66 1.64
CA ARG A 42 -6.27 11.52 1.94
C ARG A 42 -6.21 12.88 1.23
N HIS A 43 -5.02 13.39 0.93
CA HIS A 43 -4.87 14.67 0.24
C HIS A 43 -5.30 14.57 -1.21
N ARG A 44 -5.00 13.45 -1.86
CA ARG A 44 -5.36 13.18 -3.27
C ARG A 44 -6.67 12.40 -3.41
N GLY A 45 -7.20 11.87 -2.31
CA GLY A 45 -8.45 11.10 -2.29
C GLY A 45 -8.36 9.75 -3.00
N GLN A 46 -7.16 9.18 -3.14
CA GLN A 46 -6.86 7.99 -3.93
C GLN A 46 -6.03 6.97 -3.14
N CYS A 47 -5.86 5.77 -3.67
CA CYS A 47 -4.99 4.75 -3.09
C CYS A 47 -3.66 4.70 -3.84
N ASP A 48 -2.56 4.81 -3.11
CA ASP A 48 -1.23 4.66 -3.65
C ASP A 48 -0.73 3.25 -3.43
N CYS A 49 -0.09 2.71 -4.46
CA CYS A 49 0.58 1.42 -4.46
C CYS A 49 2.05 1.66 -4.74
N CYS A 50 2.93 1.18 -3.87
CA CYS A 50 4.36 1.23 -4.09
C CYS A 50 4.95 -0.17 -4.24
N GLU A 51 5.65 -0.37 -5.35
CA GLU A 51 6.43 -1.57 -5.61
C GLU A 51 7.89 -1.24 -5.90
N SER A 52 8.74 -2.23 -5.62
CA SER A 52 10.12 -2.26 -6.08
C SER A 52 10.35 -3.62 -6.70
N GLN A 53 10.53 -3.64 -8.01
CA GLN A 53 10.69 -4.87 -8.78
C GLN A 53 12.16 -5.32 -8.79
N TRP A 54 12.42 -6.57 -9.19
CA TRP A 54 13.77 -7.13 -9.31
C TRP A 54 14.65 -6.40 -10.33
N SER A 55 14.05 -5.85 -11.39
CA SER A 55 14.75 -5.25 -12.53
C SER A 55 14.92 -3.73 -12.42
N ASP A 56 14.20 -3.07 -11.51
CA ASP A 56 14.28 -1.62 -11.32
C ASP A 56 14.38 -1.28 -9.83
N PRO A 57 15.54 -0.76 -9.36
CA PRO A 57 15.67 -0.30 -7.98
C PRO A 57 14.85 0.98 -7.71
N ARG A 58 14.30 1.63 -8.75
CA ARG A 58 13.40 2.78 -8.58
C ARG A 58 12.08 2.28 -8.03
N ARG A 59 11.70 2.88 -6.90
CA ARG A 59 10.37 2.73 -6.32
C ARG A 59 9.38 3.42 -7.24
N LEU A 60 8.43 2.67 -7.78
CA LEU A 60 7.33 3.21 -8.55
C LEU A 60 6.12 3.31 -7.63
N VAL A 61 5.50 4.49 -7.58
CA VAL A 61 4.20 4.70 -6.96
C VAL A 61 3.17 4.75 -8.08
N THR A 62 2.17 3.88 -8.02
CA THR A 62 1.01 3.89 -8.92
C THR A 62 -0.22 4.30 -8.14
N HIS A 63 -1.11 5.02 -8.81
CA HIS A 63 -2.32 5.57 -8.20
C HIS A 63 -3.54 4.78 -8.67
N HIS A 64 -4.40 4.44 -7.72
CA HIS A 64 -5.60 3.64 -7.94
C HIS A 64 -6.81 4.31 -7.29
N SER A 65 -7.98 4.11 -7.88
CA SER A 65 -9.21 4.40 -7.15
C SER A 65 -9.33 3.49 -5.92
N LEU A 66 -10.05 3.94 -4.91
CA LEU A 66 -10.30 3.13 -3.71
C LEU A 66 -10.98 1.78 -4.05
N ASP A 67 -11.88 1.78 -5.03
CA ASP A 67 -12.59 0.59 -5.48
C ASP A 67 -11.67 -0.41 -6.16
N GLU A 68 -10.75 0.10 -6.98
CA GLU A 68 -9.75 -0.73 -7.63
C GLU A 68 -8.76 -1.31 -6.63
N ALA A 69 -8.24 -0.49 -5.71
CA ALA A 69 -7.36 -0.94 -4.64
C ALA A 69 -8.03 -2.03 -3.79
N ALA A 70 -9.28 -1.82 -3.36
CA ALA A 70 -10.03 -2.81 -2.59
C ALA A 70 -10.24 -4.12 -3.38
N ARG A 71 -10.47 -4.04 -4.70
CA ARG A 71 -10.59 -5.21 -5.57
C ARG A 71 -9.28 -6.00 -5.63
N ILE A 72 -8.14 -5.32 -5.81
CA ILE A 72 -6.81 -5.94 -5.88
C ILE A 72 -6.44 -6.56 -4.53
N LEU A 73 -6.54 -5.80 -3.44
CA LEU A 73 -6.23 -6.28 -2.10
C LEU A 73 -7.10 -7.48 -1.69
N TRP A 74 -8.38 -7.48 -2.08
CA TRP A 74 -9.27 -8.64 -1.85
C TRP A 74 -8.84 -9.88 -2.63
N HIS A 75 -8.40 -9.70 -3.87
CA HIS A 75 -7.87 -10.80 -4.68
C HIS A 75 -6.67 -11.46 -3.97
N HIS A 76 -5.80 -10.65 -3.36
CA HIS A 76 -4.62 -11.09 -2.63
C HIS A 76 -4.83 -11.34 -1.13
N ARG A 77 -6.07 -11.44 -0.64
CA ARG A 77 -6.41 -11.53 0.80
C ARG A 77 -5.66 -12.62 1.59
N LYS A 78 -5.26 -13.74 0.95
CA LYS A 78 -4.49 -14.81 1.60
C LYS A 78 -3.02 -14.45 1.87
N HIS A 79 -2.52 -13.43 1.19
CA HIS A 79 -1.15 -12.92 1.29
C HIS A 79 -1.13 -11.46 1.77
N LEU A 80 -2.20 -11.04 2.44
CA LEU A 80 -2.41 -9.68 2.87
C LEU A 80 -1.92 -9.46 4.29
N TYR A 81 -1.17 -8.38 4.47
CA TYR A 81 -0.59 -7.99 5.73
C TYR A 81 -0.92 -6.52 5.99
N VAL A 82 -0.89 -6.14 7.26
CA VAL A 82 -0.99 -4.75 7.69
C VAL A 82 0.31 -4.34 8.38
N ARG A 83 0.71 -3.09 8.16
CA ARG A 83 1.81 -2.47 8.88
C ARG A 83 1.34 -2.12 10.30
N VAL A 84 2.26 -2.16 11.26
CA VAL A 84 1.91 -1.82 12.65
C VAL A 84 1.66 -0.32 12.80
N LYS A 85 2.41 0.48 12.04
CA LYS A 85 2.27 1.94 11.99
C LYS A 85 1.19 2.36 11.01
N HIS A 86 0.50 3.44 11.33
CA HIS A 86 -0.41 4.15 10.43
C HIS A 86 0.39 5.00 9.44
N VAL A 87 -0.26 5.45 8.36
CA VAL A 87 0.37 6.31 7.32
C VAL A 87 1.06 7.51 7.95
N ASP A 88 0.35 8.26 8.80
CA ASP A 88 0.82 9.49 9.44
C ASP A 88 2.00 9.29 10.42
N ASP A 89 2.18 8.06 10.90
CA ASP A 89 3.29 7.70 11.80
C ASP A 89 4.48 7.07 11.06
N ASP A 90 4.30 6.76 9.77
CA ASP A 90 5.28 6.05 8.98
C ASP A 90 6.11 7.00 8.11
N ARG A 91 7.23 7.46 8.69
CA ARG A 91 8.24 8.29 7.99
C ARG A 91 8.69 7.70 6.65
N GLY A 92 8.62 6.37 6.49
CA GLY A 92 8.97 5.71 5.24
C GLY A 92 7.91 5.88 4.15
N ILE A 93 6.63 5.95 4.51
CA ILE A 93 5.52 6.27 3.61
C ILE A 93 5.47 7.77 3.34
N GLN A 94 5.59 8.61 4.37
CA GLN A 94 5.66 10.05 4.21
C GLN A 94 6.80 10.47 3.26
N ALA A 95 7.97 9.83 3.35
CA ALA A 95 9.05 10.11 2.42
C ALA A 95 8.71 9.73 0.96
N LEU A 96 7.84 8.76 0.72
CA LEU A 96 7.38 8.38 -0.63
C LEU A 96 6.36 9.39 -1.16
N GLU A 97 5.43 9.84 -0.32
CA GLU A 97 4.45 10.87 -0.68
C GLU A 97 5.16 12.16 -1.13
N HIS A 98 6.20 12.59 -0.41
CA HIS A 98 7.00 13.77 -0.77
C HIS A 98 7.90 13.56 -2.01
N LEU A 99 8.31 12.32 -2.33
CA LEU A 99 9.16 12.05 -3.51
C LEU A 99 8.41 12.26 -4.83
N ASP A 100 7.10 12.06 -4.85
CA ASP A 100 6.26 12.36 -6.01
C ASP A 100 5.93 13.85 -6.16
N GLU A 101 5.99 14.63 -5.07
CA GLU A 101 5.82 16.09 -5.13
C GLU A 101 7.02 16.80 -5.78
N ILE A 102 8.25 16.29 -5.56
CA ILE A 102 9.49 16.87 -6.11
C ILE A 102 9.64 16.56 -7.62
N ARG A 103 8.89 15.60 -8.15
CA ARG A 103 8.93 15.19 -9.57
C ARG A 103 7.91 15.91 -10.47
N ARG A 104 7.07 16.79 -9.92
CA ARG A 104 6.16 17.67 -10.69
C ARG A 104 6.76 19.05 -10.86
#